data_AF-A0AAD5P7T5-F1
#
_entry.id   AF-A0AAD5P7T5-F1
#
_cell.length_a   1.000
_cell.length_b   1.000
_cell.length_c   1.000
_cell.angle_alpha   90.00
_cell.angle_beta   90.00
_cell.angle_gamma   90.00
#
_symmetry.space_group_name_H-M   'P 1'
#
loop_
_entity.id
_entity.type
_entity.pdbx_description
1 polymer ?
#
loop_
_entity_poly.entity_id
_entity_poly.type
_entity_poly.pdbx_seq_one_letter_code
_entity_poly.pdbx_strand_id
1 'polypeptide(L)'
;METILNYSNNNNYNNNNSNNNNHHHSPINNIIQTEHLEFNYLQDLCNRGQLAFSHANYHNAIAIYDRVIDQIQGKIIGKMFFFRCITNYQLGDYQQALKDAQRAILADPTLADAYLVGGNILFVVQQLWADAVTLYQYGMDHVPINDPKYQHLVQCKNQVTQEIRQRNTRMLHILPYDIICEIMAKLSIADRLNCAACCKDWHDYLLDSPVMWQDIHLDDPPSLLDKIGVIASQHVRRLTLTGSRRNQDVLNRLVEFNWCHLESISKPSRILVSIDPHGVVCFISTIILNLLNWQIHKPVLKIPAKQKV
;
A
#
# COMPACT_ATOMS: atom_id res chain seq x y z
N MET A 1 5.68 -16.54 -20.39
CA MET A 1 4.82 -16.70 -21.57
C MET A 1 4.32 -18.13 -21.76
N GLU A 2 5.02 -19.17 -21.30
CA GLU A 2 4.54 -20.57 -21.41
C GLU A 2 3.71 -21.10 -20.22
N THR A 3 3.68 -20.42 -19.07
CA THR A 3 3.01 -20.93 -17.86
C THR A 3 1.48 -20.77 -17.85
N ILE A 4 0.89 -20.00 -18.75
CA ILE A 4 -0.57 -19.80 -18.83
C ILE A 4 -1.24 -20.90 -19.70
N LEU A 5 -0.48 -21.61 -20.53
CA LEU A 5 -1.02 -22.50 -21.57
C LEU A 5 -1.35 -23.93 -21.10
N ASN A 6 -1.02 -24.32 -19.86
CA ASN A 6 -1.22 -25.70 -19.39
C ASN A 6 -2.53 -25.98 -18.63
N TYR A 7 -3.50 -25.07 -18.67
CA TYR A 7 -4.70 -25.16 -17.80
C TYR A 7 -5.90 -25.96 -18.34
N SER A 8 -5.77 -26.72 -19.43
CA SER A 8 -6.93 -27.41 -20.05
C SER A 8 -7.09 -28.90 -19.76
N ASN A 9 -6.24 -29.55 -18.97
CA ASN A 9 -6.23 -31.03 -18.90
C ASN A 9 -6.58 -31.67 -17.55
N ASN A 10 -7.20 -30.98 -16.60
CA ASN A 10 -7.65 -31.65 -15.38
C ASN A 10 -8.90 -31.00 -14.79
N ASN A 11 -10.07 -31.44 -15.26
CA ASN A 11 -11.30 -31.41 -14.47
C ASN A 11 -12.17 -32.60 -14.88
N ASN A 12 -11.75 -33.76 -14.40
CA ASN A 12 -12.54 -34.99 -14.36
C ASN A 12 -13.57 -34.83 -13.23
N TYR A 13 -14.72 -34.20 -13.51
CA TYR A 13 -15.87 -34.28 -12.60
C TYR A 13 -16.62 -35.58 -12.87
N ASN A 14 -16.23 -36.62 -12.12
CA ASN A 14 -17.05 -37.79 -11.86
C ASN A 14 -18.43 -37.34 -11.35
N ASN A 15 -19.50 -37.87 -11.95
CA ASN A 15 -20.73 -38.08 -11.19
C ASN A 15 -21.42 -39.37 -11.64
N ASN A 16 -21.20 -40.41 -10.85
CA ASN A 16 -22.12 -41.53 -10.71
C ASN A 16 -23.38 -41.00 -10.01
N ASN A 17 -24.56 -41.18 -10.62
CA ASN A 17 -25.66 -41.75 -9.86
C ASN A 17 -26.77 -42.34 -10.75
N SER A 18 -27.01 -43.60 -10.43
CA SER A 18 -28.00 -44.58 -10.86
C SER A 18 -29.38 -44.09 -11.27
N ASN A 19 -29.86 -44.73 -12.34
CA ASN A 19 -31.25 -45.03 -12.67
C ASN A 19 -32.18 -45.15 -11.45
N ASN A 20 -33.33 -44.48 -11.52
CA ASN A 20 -34.58 -45.13 -11.11
C ASN A 20 -35.76 -44.59 -11.93
N ASN A 21 -36.31 -45.48 -12.75
CA ASN A 21 -37.57 -45.30 -13.46
C ASN A 21 -38.71 -45.19 -12.44
N ASN A 22 -39.57 -44.17 -12.55
CA ASN A 22 -41.03 -44.32 -12.48
C ASN A 22 -41.74 -43.00 -12.82
N HIS A 23 -42.77 -43.11 -13.66
CA HIS A 23 -43.60 -42.02 -14.15
C HIS A 23 -44.29 -41.23 -13.04
N HIS A 24 -43.90 -39.97 -12.86
CA HIS A 24 -44.79 -38.87 -12.46
C HIS A 24 -44.27 -37.54 -13.03
N HIS A 25 -45.06 -36.90 -13.90
CA HIS A 25 -44.84 -35.53 -14.37
C HIS A 25 -45.10 -34.55 -13.23
N SER A 26 -44.11 -34.39 -12.35
CA SER A 26 -44.09 -33.32 -11.35
C SER A 26 -43.48 -32.05 -11.96
N PRO A 27 -43.98 -30.83 -11.66
CA PRO A 27 -43.39 -29.58 -12.12
C PRO A 27 -41.92 -29.42 -11.70
N ILE A 28 -41.51 -30.08 -10.62
CA ILE A 28 -40.12 -30.16 -10.15
C ILE A 28 -39.21 -30.88 -11.17
N ASN A 29 -39.68 -31.94 -11.83
CA ASN A 29 -38.89 -32.65 -12.86
C ASN A 29 -38.72 -31.80 -14.13
N ASN A 30 -39.73 -30.99 -14.48
CA ASN A 30 -39.63 -30.03 -15.57
C ASN A 30 -38.69 -28.86 -15.22
N ILE A 31 -38.69 -28.39 -13.96
CA ILE A 31 -37.76 -27.35 -13.47
C ILE A 31 -36.32 -27.89 -13.47
N ILE A 32 -36.10 -29.09 -12.96
CA ILE A 32 -34.78 -29.74 -12.97
C ILE A 32 -34.30 -30.02 -14.41
N GLN A 33 -35.20 -30.43 -15.31
CA GLN A 33 -34.86 -30.62 -16.72
C GLN A 33 -34.54 -29.30 -17.44
N THR A 34 -35.27 -28.22 -17.15
CA THR A 34 -35.01 -26.90 -17.75
C THR A 34 -33.71 -26.29 -17.23
N GLU A 35 -33.43 -26.40 -15.93
CA GLU A 35 -32.15 -25.99 -15.33
C GLU A 35 -30.98 -26.84 -15.88
N HIS A 36 -31.17 -28.15 -16.08
CA HIS A 36 -30.19 -29.00 -16.77
C HIS A 36 -30.00 -28.64 -18.26
N LEU A 37 -31.07 -28.23 -18.95
CA LEU A 37 -31.01 -27.85 -20.35
C LEU A 37 -30.23 -26.54 -20.52
N GLU A 38 -30.49 -25.56 -19.66
CA GLU A 38 -29.73 -24.33 -19.58
C GLU A 38 -28.27 -24.63 -19.25
N PHE A 39 -27.98 -25.44 -18.22
CA PHE A 39 -26.61 -25.82 -17.88
C PHE A 39 -25.85 -26.48 -19.05
N ASN A 40 -26.49 -27.41 -19.78
CA ASN A 40 -25.87 -28.08 -20.92
C ASN A 40 -25.68 -27.16 -22.13
N TYR A 41 -26.64 -26.26 -22.38
CA TYR A 41 -26.53 -25.25 -23.43
C TYR A 41 -25.38 -24.28 -23.16
N LEU A 42 -25.21 -23.88 -21.90
CA LEU A 42 -24.13 -23.01 -21.46
C LEU A 42 -22.78 -23.70 -21.56
N GLN A 43 -22.69 -24.97 -21.19
CA GLN A 43 -21.48 -25.76 -21.35
C GLN A 43 -21.10 -25.90 -22.84
N ASP A 44 -22.07 -26.14 -23.72
CA ASP A 44 -21.83 -26.18 -25.17
C ASP A 44 -21.30 -24.84 -25.70
N LEU A 45 -21.92 -23.72 -25.35
CA LEU A 45 -21.45 -22.40 -25.79
C LEU A 45 -20.07 -22.04 -25.22
N CYS A 46 -19.77 -22.43 -23.98
CA CYS A 46 -18.42 -22.32 -23.41
C CYS A 46 -17.40 -23.09 -24.26
N ASN A 47 -17.71 -24.34 -24.58
CA ASN A 47 -16.84 -25.21 -25.38
C ASN A 47 -16.63 -24.64 -26.79
N ARG A 48 -17.68 -24.07 -27.41
CA ARG A 48 -17.59 -23.43 -28.72
C ARG A 48 -16.74 -22.16 -28.70
N GLY A 49 -16.89 -21.32 -27.68
CA GLY A 49 -16.04 -20.14 -27.49
C GLY A 49 -14.58 -20.54 -27.27
N GLN A 50 -14.32 -21.56 -26.45
CA GLN A 50 -12.98 -22.08 -26.20
C GLN A 50 -12.36 -22.71 -27.45
N LEU A 51 -13.16 -23.43 -28.25
CA LEU A 51 -12.72 -23.98 -29.53
C LEU A 51 -12.36 -22.84 -30.51
N ALA A 52 -13.20 -21.81 -30.64
CA ALA A 52 -12.91 -20.64 -31.45
C ALA A 52 -11.62 -19.93 -30.98
N PHE A 53 -11.41 -19.81 -29.67
CA PHE A 53 -10.18 -19.29 -29.07
C PHE A 53 -8.96 -20.15 -29.43
N SER A 54 -9.07 -21.48 -29.33
CA SER A 54 -7.98 -22.41 -29.68
C SER A 54 -7.59 -22.35 -31.16
N HIS A 55 -8.53 -21.99 -32.03
CA HIS A 55 -8.28 -21.73 -33.46
C HIS A 55 -7.87 -20.28 -33.75
N ALA A 56 -7.52 -19.49 -32.73
CA ALA A 56 -7.17 -18.06 -32.82
C ALA A 56 -8.25 -17.18 -33.48
N ASN A 57 -9.50 -17.65 -33.53
CA ASN A 57 -10.64 -16.90 -34.06
C ASN A 57 -11.28 -16.07 -32.94
N TYR A 58 -10.52 -15.10 -32.42
CA TYR A 58 -10.85 -14.35 -31.21
C TYR A 58 -12.12 -13.50 -31.36
N HIS A 59 -12.36 -12.87 -32.51
CA HIS A 59 -13.57 -12.09 -32.75
C HIS A 59 -14.83 -12.95 -32.72
N ASN A 60 -14.78 -14.17 -33.27
CA ASN A 60 -15.90 -15.10 -33.18
C ASN A 60 -16.10 -15.59 -31.74
N ALA A 61 -15.02 -15.88 -31.01
CA ALA A 61 -15.11 -16.25 -29.59
C ALA A 61 -15.78 -15.14 -28.76
N ILE A 62 -15.40 -13.87 -28.96
CA ILE A 62 -16.06 -12.72 -28.31
C ILE A 62 -17.54 -12.65 -28.66
N ALA A 63 -17.88 -12.75 -29.95
CA ALA A 63 -19.28 -12.70 -30.38
C ALA A 63 -20.12 -13.84 -29.80
N ILE A 64 -19.52 -15.01 -29.56
CA ILE A 64 -20.16 -16.11 -28.83
C ILE A 64 -20.37 -15.69 -27.38
N TYR A 65 -19.33 -15.26 -26.67
CA TYR A 65 -19.44 -14.86 -25.25
C TYR A 65 -20.40 -13.71 -25.01
N ASP A 66 -20.48 -12.72 -25.92
CA ASP A 66 -21.42 -11.60 -25.80
C ASP A 66 -22.88 -12.07 -25.80
N ARG A 67 -23.24 -12.98 -26.72
CA ARG A 67 -24.60 -13.55 -26.75
C ARG A 67 -24.94 -14.31 -25.48
N VAL A 68 -23.95 -14.99 -24.90
CA VAL A 68 -24.09 -15.76 -23.65
C VAL A 68 -24.33 -14.81 -22.48
N ILE A 69 -23.56 -13.74 -22.40
CA ILE A 69 -23.66 -12.72 -21.35
C ILE A 69 -25.03 -12.04 -21.38
N ASP A 70 -25.60 -11.79 -22.57
CA ASP A 70 -26.91 -11.17 -22.71
C ASP A 70 -28.08 -12.09 -22.27
N GLN A 71 -27.85 -13.41 -22.16
CA GLN A 71 -28.89 -14.41 -21.90
C GLN A 71 -28.86 -14.97 -20.48
N ILE A 72 -27.84 -14.67 -19.67
CA ILE A 72 -27.61 -15.33 -18.37
C ILE A 72 -27.46 -14.31 -17.24
N GLN A 73 -27.80 -14.75 -16.03
CA GLN A 73 -27.54 -14.02 -14.79
C GLN A 73 -26.84 -14.91 -13.76
N GLY A 74 -26.35 -14.30 -12.66
CA GLY A 74 -25.71 -15.01 -11.55
C GLY A 74 -24.24 -15.39 -11.82
N LYS A 75 -23.63 -16.19 -10.92
CA LYS A 75 -22.18 -16.46 -10.92
C LYS A 75 -21.60 -16.99 -12.23
N ILE A 76 -22.42 -17.68 -13.03
CA ILE A 76 -22.01 -18.22 -14.34
C ILE A 76 -21.57 -17.10 -15.30
N ILE A 77 -22.17 -15.90 -15.19
CA ILE A 77 -21.78 -14.73 -15.97
C ILE A 77 -20.33 -14.31 -15.70
N GLY A 78 -19.81 -14.56 -14.48
CA GLY A 78 -18.44 -14.27 -14.10
C GLY A 78 -17.43 -15.05 -14.94
N LYS A 79 -17.71 -16.34 -15.19
CA LYS A 79 -16.88 -17.17 -16.08
C LYS A 79 -16.91 -16.65 -17.52
N MET A 80 -18.04 -16.12 -17.99
CA MET A 80 -18.15 -15.61 -19.36
C MET A 80 -17.36 -14.31 -19.54
N PHE A 81 -17.46 -13.40 -18.57
CA PHE A 81 -16.58 -12.23 -18.53
C PHE A 81 -15.10 -12.63 -18.46
N PHE A 82 -14.76 -13.67 -17.71
CA PHE A 82 -13.38 -14.17 -17.68
C PHE A 82 -12.92 -14.70 -19.05
N PHE A 83 -13.73 -15.50 -19.76
CA PHE A 83 -13.36 -15.98 -21.09
C PHE A 83 -13.28 -14.86 -22.13
N ARG A 84 -14.16 -13.86 -22.04
CA ARG A 84 -14.05 -12.66 -22.89
C ARG A 84 -12.81 -11.83 -22.54
N CYS A 85 -12.46 -11.73 -21.26
CA CYS A 85 -11.23 -11.11 -20.78
C CYS A 85 -9.98 -11.73 -21.40
N ILE A 86 -9.81 -13.05 -21.32
CA ILE A 86 -8.63 -13.72 -21.92
C ILE A 86 -8.60 -13.54 -23.44
N THR A 87 -9.77 -13.49 -24.09
CA THR A 87 -9.86 -13.31 -25.54
C THR A 87 -9.44 -11.91 -25.95
N ASN A 88 -9.91 -10.89 -25.23
CA ASN A 88 -9.48 -9.49 -25.41
C ASN A 88 -7.99 -9.31 -25.08
N TYR A 89 -7.48 -10.02 -24.07
CA TYR A 89 -6.05 -10.02 -23.74
C TYR A 89 -5.20 -10.53 -24.91
N GLN A 90 -5.61 -11.62 -25.58
CA GLN A 90 -4.89 -12.14 -26.75
C GLN A 90 -4.98 -11.21 -27.97
N LEU A 91 -6.07 -10.47 -28.12
CA LEU A 91 -6.20 -9.42 -29.14
C LEU A 91 -5.40 -8.16 -28.84
N GLY A 92 -4.82 -8.04 -27.65
CA GLY A 92 -4.13 -6.83 -27.20
C GLY A 92 -5.05 -5.70 -26.74
N ASP A 93 -6.36 -5.92 -26.66
CA ASP A 93 -7.30 -4.97 -26.04
C ASP A 93 -7.28 -5.12 -24.51
N TYR A 94 -6.19 -4.66 -23.92
CA TYR A 94 -5.95 -4.78 -22.49
C TYR A 94 -6.91 -3.93 -21.64
N GLN A 95 -7.45 -2.84 -22.20
CA GLN A 95 -8.44 -2.02 -21.50
C GLN A 95 -9.76 -2.76 -21.34
N GLN A 96 -10.25 -3.37 -22.43
CA GLN A 96 -11.47 -4.16 -22.36
C GLN A 96 -11.26 -5.45 -21.55
N ALA A 97 -10.10 -6.10 -21.69
CA ALA A 97 -9.75 -7.26 -20.87
C ALA A 97 -9.78 -6.94 -19.36
N LEU A 98 -9.22 -5.81 -18.93
CA LEU A 98 -9.24 -5.43 -17.52
C LEU A 98 -10.66 -5.15 -17.02
N LYS A 99 -11.49 -4.47 -17.81
CA LYS A 99 -12.92 -4.25 -17.47
C LYS A 99 -13.66 -5.58 -17.31
N ASP A 100 -13.39 -6.53 -18.20
CA ASP A 100 -14.00 -7.85 -18.14
C ASP A 100 -13.49 -8.65 -16.94
N ALA A 101 -12.21 -8.56 -16.57
CA ALA A 101 -11.69 -9.14 -15.34
C ALA A 101 -12.41 -8.58 -14.09
N GLN A 102 -12.63 -7.26 -14.05
CA GLN A 102 -13.36 -6.62 -12.95
C GLN A 102 -14.82 -7.07 -12.87
N ARG A 103 -15.51 -7.18 -14.01
CA ARG A 103 -16.88 -7.72 -14.07
C ARG A 103 -16.94 -9.18 -13.65
N ALA A 104 -15.93 -9.98 -14.02
CA ALA A 104 -15.82 -11.37 -13.60
C ALA A 104 -15.68 -11.49 -12.08
N ILE A 105 -14.82 -10.68 -11.47
CA ILE A 105 -14.63 -10.60 -10.01
C ILE A 105 -15.91 -10.17 -9.30
N LEU A 106 -16.61 -9.16 -9.82
CA LEU A 106 -17.86 -8.69 -9.22
C LEU A 106 -18.95 -9.77 -9.24
N ALA A 107 -19.04 -10.53 -10.34
CA ALA A 107 -20.00 -11.60 -10.50
C ALA A 107 -19.65 -12.86 -9.70
N ASP A 108 -18.35 -13.19 -9.59
CA ASP A 108 -17.85 -14.29 -8.78
C ASP A 108 -16.54 -13.90 -8.08
N PRO A 109 -16.62 -13.42 -6.83
CA PRO A 109 -15.44 -13.02 -6.05
C PRO A 109 -14.48 -14.18 -5.75
N THR A 110 -14.90 -15.43 -5.94
CA THR A 110 -14.08 -16.63 -5.69
C THR A 110 -13.30 -17.09 -6.91
N LEU A 111 -13.47 -16.43 -8.07
CA LEU A 111 -12.83 -16.80 -9.32
C LEU A 111 -11.36 -16.34 -9.37
N ALA A 112 -10.45 -17.19 -8.89
CA ALA A 112 -9.02 -16.94 -8.83
C ALA A 112 -8.41 -16.47 -10.17
N ASP A 113 -8.88 -17.03 -11.28
CA ASP A 113 -8.38 -16.70 -12.62
C ASP A 113 -8.56 -15.23 -13.00
N ALA A 114 -9.67 -14.61 -12.59
CA ALA A 114 -9.95 -13.22 -12.93
C ALA A 114 -8.96 -12.27 -12.22
N TYR A 115 -8.60 -12.57 -10.97
CA TYR A 115 -7.54 -11.84 -10.25
C TYR A 115 -6.16 -12.06 -10.88
N LEU A 116 -5.84 -13.29 -11.30
CA LEU A 116 -4.56 -13.62 -11.93
C LEU A 116 -4.37 -12.83 -13.23
N VAL A 117 -5.37 -12.83 -14.11
CA VAL A 117 -5.30 -12.12 -15.39
C VAL A 117 -5.37 -10.60 -15.18
N GLY A 118 -6.29 -10.10 -14.36
CA GLY A 118 -6.41 -8.68 -14.05
C GLY A 118 -5.13 -8.11 -13.44
N GLY A 119 -4.56 -8.81 -12.46
CA GLY A 119 -3.30 -8.42 -11.83
C GLY A 119 -2.12 -8.45 -12.80
N ASN A 120 -2.09 -9.41 -13.72
CA ASN A 120 -1.05 -9.48 -14.75
C ASN A 120 -1.16 -8.32 -15.75
N ILE A 121 -2.38 -7.93 -16.15
CA ILE A 121 -2.61 -6.75 -16.99
C ILE A 121 -2.08 -5.48 -16.28
N LEU A 122 -2.44 -5.28 -15.01
CA LEU A 122 -1.99 -4.14 -14.21
C LEU A 122 -0.46 -4.13 -14.07
N PHE A 123 0.14 -5.29 -13.79
CA PHE A 123 1.57 -5.42 -13.56
C PHE A 123 2.42 -5.24 -14.83
N VAL A 124 2.12 -6.00 -15.89
CA VAL A 124 2.98 -6.07 -17.09
C VAL A 124 2.64 -4.99 -18.11
N VAL A 125 1.35 -4.74 -18.35
CA VAL A 125 0.92 -3.85 -19.43
C VAL A 125 0.86 -2.41 -18.95
N GLN A 126 0.16 -2.16 -17.84
CA GLN A 126 -0.10 -0.80 -17.36
C GLN A 126 0.98 -0.29 -16.41
N GLN A 127 1.87 -1.17 -15.91
CA GLN A 127 2.91 -0.85 -14.94
C GLN A 127 2.37 -0.23 -13.63
N LEU A 128 1.11 -0.52 -13.30
CA LEU A 128 0.43 -0.10 -12.08
C LEU A 128 0.64 -1.16 -11.00
N TRP A 129 1.86 -1.21 -10.44
CA TRP A 129 2.25 -2.30 -9.53
C TRP A 129 1.52 -2.25 -8.19
N ALA A 130 1.20 -1.05 -7.68
CA ALA A 130 0.43 -0.90 -6.45
C ALA A 130 -0.97 -1.51 -6.61
N ASP A 131 -1.65 -1.17 -7.71
CA ASP A 131 -2.99 -1.70 -8.02
C ASP A 131 -2.96 -3.21 -8.28
N ALA A 132 -1.88 -3.72 -8.89
CA ALA A 132 -1.69 -5.16 -9.06
C ALA A 132 -1.57 -5.88 -7.71
N VAL A 133 -0.77 -5.36 -6.77
CA VAL A 133 -0.62 -5.94 -5.42
C VAL A 133 -1.93 -5.91 -4.64
N THR A 134 -2.68 -4.81 -4.70
CA THR A 134 -3.98 -4.71 -4.02
C THR A 134 -5.00 -5.67 -4.62
N LEU A 135 -5.02 -5.83 -5.95
CA LEU A 135 -5.91 -6.78 -6.61
C LEU A 135 -5.58 -8.23 -6.26
N TYR A 136 -4.29 -8.60 -6.20
CA TYR A 136 -3.89 -9.93 -5.75
C TYR A 136 -4.21 -10.17 -4.27
N GLN A 137 -4.03 -9.15 -3.41
CA GLN A 137 -4.43 -9.24 -2.01
C GLN A 137 -5.92 -9.47 -1.87
N TYR A 138 -6.73 -8.71 -2.60
CA TYR A 138 -8.18 -8.88 -2.61
C TYR A 138 -8.57 -10.30 -3.09
N GLY A 139 -7.87 -10.82 -4.10
CA GLY A 139 -8.02 -12.22 -4.51
C GLY A 139 -7.71 -13.21 -3.38
N MET A 140 -6.65 -12.99 -2.61
CA MET A 140 -6.32 -13.84 -1.45
C MET A 140 -7.36 -13.76 -0.32
N ASP A 141 -8.05 -12.64 -0.17
CA ASP A 141 -9.06 -12.45 0.87
C ASP A 141 -10.39 -13.17 0.53
N HIS A 142 -10.69 -13.33 -0.76
CA HIS A 142 -11.97 -13.90 -1.23
C HIS A 142 -11.86 -15.33 -1.78
N VAL A 143 -10.71 -15.71 -2.35
CA VAL A 143 -10.49 -17.04 -2.92
C VAL A 143 -10.17 -18.03 -1.80
N PRO A 144 -10.89 -19.17 -1.70
CA PRO A 144 -10.59 -20.21 -0.72
C PRO A 144 -9.14 -20.72 -0.82
N ILE A 145 -8.51 -20.97 0.34
CA ILE A 145 -7.11 -21.44 0.42
C ILE A 145 -6.92 -22.81 -0.26
N ASN A 146 -7.97 -23.63 -0.32
CA ASN A 146 -7.96 -24.93 -0.98
C ASN A 146 -8.07 -24.86 -2.51
N ASP A 147 -8.31 -23.67 -3.08
CA ASP A 147 -8.30 -23.48 -4.52
C ASP A 147 -6.88 -23.75 -5.07
N PRO A 148 -6.73 -24.57 -6.13
CA PRO A 148 -5.42 -24.90 -6.70
C PRO A 148 -4.62 -23.66 -7.15
N LYS A 149 -5.29 -22.55 -7.43
CA LYS A 149 -4.69 -21.29 -7.90
C LYS A 149 -4.41 -20.30 -6.78
N TYR A 150 -4.83 -20.59 -5.54
CA TYR A 150 -4.55 -19.72 -4.40
C TYR A 150 -3.03 -19.49 -4.22
N GLN A 151 -2.24 -20.56 -4.33
CA GLN A 151 -0.77 -20.46 -4.26
C GLN A 151 -0.18 -19.59 -5.37
N HIS A 152 -0.79 -19.62 -6.56
CA HIS A 152 -0.35 -18.79 -7.68
C HIS A 152 -0.63 -17.31 -7.41
N LEU A 153 -1.77 -16.95 -6.79
CA LEU A 153 -2.06 -15.58 -6.37
C LEU A 153 -1.00 -15.06 -5.38
N VAL A 154 -0.66 -15.88 -4.39
CA VAL A 154 0.40 -15.56 -3.41
C VAL A 154 1.75 -15.33 -4.10
N GLN A 155 2.11 -16.22 -5.03
CA GLN A 155 3.35 -16.11 -5.78
C GLN A 155 3.39 -14.82 -6.61
N CYS A 156 2.33 -14.53 -7.37
CA CYS A 156 2.25 -13.31 -8.18
C CYS A 156 2.36 -12.05 -7.32
N LYS A 157 1.63 -11.98 -6.19
CA LYS A 157 1.74 -10.84 -5.26
C LYS A 157 3.16 -10.65 -4.75
N ASN A 158 3.82 -11.73 -4.33
CA ASN A 158 5.18 -11.68 -3.80
C ASN A 158 6.18 -11.25 -4.88
N GLN A 159 6.01 -11.72 -6.11
CA GLN A 159 6.82 -11.31 -7.26
C GLN A 159 6.70 -9.80 -7.50
N VAL A 160 5.47 -9.27 -7.63
CA VAL A 160 5.27 -7.82 -7.84
C VAL A 160 5.84 -7.01 -6.67
N THR A 161 5.65 -7.48 -5.44
CA THR A 161 6.19 -6.82 -4.24
C THR A 161 7.73 -6.79 -4.24
N GLN A 162 8.38 -7.88 -4.66
CA GLN A 162 9.83 -7.91 -4.81
C GLN A 162 10.31 -6.97 -5.91
N GLU A 163 9.64 -6.91 -7.05
CA GLU A 163 9.97 -5.99 -8.15
C GLU A 163 9.86 -4.52 -7.70
N ILE A 164 8.80 -4.17 -6.96
CA ILE A 164 8.65 -2.85 -6.34
C ILE A 164 9.84 -2.58 -5.40
N ARG A 165 10.17 -3.54 -4.52
CA ARG A 165 11.30 -3.38 -3.58
C ARG A 165 12.62 -3.17 -4.32
N GLN A 166 12.92 -3.99 -5.32
CA GLN A 166 14.15 -3.88 -6.10
C GLN A 166 14.24 -2.55 -6.86
N ARG A 167 13.13 -2.03 -7.36
CA ARG A 167 13.12 -0.70 -7.98
C ARG A 167 13.32 0.41 -6.96
N ASN A 168 12.67 0.32 -5.81
CA ASN A 168 12.81 1.32 -4.74
C ASN A 168 14.25 1.36 -4.20
N THR A 169 14.89 0.19 -4.05
CA THR A 169 16.32 0.15 -3.69
C THR A 169 17.17 0.76 -4.79
N ARG A 170 16.95 0.41 -6.06
CA ARG A 170 17.69 1.02 -7.17
C ARG A 170 17.53 2.54 -7.21
N MET A 171 16.36 3.10 -6.89
CA MET A 171 16.14 4.55 -6.91
C MET A 171 17.11 5.30 -5.98
N LEU A 172 17.36 4.78 -4.78
CA LEU A 172 18.34 5.36 -3.84
C LEU A 172 19.78 5.33 -4.37
N HIS A 173 20.08 4.40 -5.28
CA HIS A 173 21.41 4.23 -5.86
C HIS A 173 21.55 4.89 -7.24
N ILE A 174 20.44 5.34 -7.85
CA ILE A 174 20.44 6.05 -9.14
C ILE A 174 20.85 7.51 -8.95
N LEU A 175 20.41 8.15 -7.86
CA LEU A 175 20.76 9.54 -7.58
C LEU A 175 22.11 9.60 -6.84
N PRO A 176 23.04 10.49 -7.25
CA PRO A 176 24.24 10.77 -6.46
C PRO A 176 23.86 11.23 -5.04
N TYR A 177 24.69 10.87 -4.05
CA TYR A 177 24.47 11.20 -2.64
C TYR A 177 24.13 12.68 -2.42
N ASP A 178 24.88 13.58 -3.07
CA ASP A 178 24.70 15.03 -2.94
C ASP A 178 23.31 15.50 -3.41
N ILE A 179 22.77 14.88 -4.48
CA ILE A 179 21.44 15.21 -5.00
C ILE A 179 20.35 14.77 -4.02
N ILE A 180 20.53 13.61 -3.39
CA ILE A 180 19.59 13.13 -2.37
C ILE A 180 19.61 14.08 -1.17
N CYS A 181 20.79 14.49 -0.69
CA CYS A 181 20.91 15.48 0.37
C CYS A 181 20.20 16.80 0.03
N GLU A 182 20.38 17.31 -1.20
CA GLU A 182 19.72 18.55 -1.67
C GLU A 182 18.20 18.44 -1.74
N ILE A 183 17.67 17.33 -2.26
CA ILE A 183 16.22 17.09 -2.29
C ILE A 183 15.67 17.05 -0.86
N MET A 184 16.34 16.30 0.01
CA MET A 184 15.87 16.09 1.36
C MET A 184 15.99 17.32 2.26
N ALA A 185 17.02 18.15 2.06
CA ALA A 185 17.16 19.43 2.74
C ALA A 185 15.94 20.35 2.49
N LYS A 186 15.24 20.19 1.35
CA LYS A 186 14.03 20.95 1.01
C LYS A 186 12.74 20.38 1.62
N LEU A 187 12.77 19.15 2.12
CA LEU A 187 11.61 18.51 2.75
C LEU A 187 11.47 18.94 4.22
N SER A 188 10.23 19.01 4.70
CA SER A 188 9.94 19.18 6.12
C SER A 188 10.37 17.95 6.91
N ILE A 189 10.55 18.08 8.23
CA ILE A 189 10.90 16.94 9.09
C ILE A 189 9.84 15.83 9.03
N ALA A 190 8.57 16.19 8.88
CA ALA A 190 7.47 15.24 8.74
C ALA A 190 7.58 14.46 7.42
N ASP A 191 7.91 15.14 6.33
CA ASP A 191 8.07 14.50 5.02
C ASP A 191 9.30 13.59 4.99
N ARG A 192 10.42 14.00 5.60
CA ARG A 192 11.61 13.16 5.75
C ARG A 192 11.29 11.86 6.51
N LEU A 193 10.49 11.95 7.57
CA LEU A 193 10.01 10.78 8.32
C LEU A 193 9.09 9.89 7.49
N ASN A 194 8.20 10.49 6.69
CA ASN A 194 7.35 9.73 5.77
C ASN A 194 8.19 8.99 4.71
N CYS A 195 9.23 9.64 4.16
CA CYS A 195 10.18 8.99 3.25
C CYS A 195 10.92 7.82 3.91
N ALA A 196 11.42 8.01 5.14
CA ALA A 196 12.06 6.92 5.89
C ALA A 196 11.08 5.77 6.19
N ALA A 197 9.79 6.05 6.33
CA ALA A 197 8.77 5.04 6.59
C ALA A 197 8.33 4.25 5.33
N CYS A 198 8.77 4.63 4.12
CA CYS A 198 8.32 3.98 2.88
C CYS A 198 8.78 2.52 2.76
N CYS A 199 10.04 2.22 3.09
CA CYS A 199 10.55 0.84 3.17
C CYS A 199 11.81 0.76 4.02
N LYS A 200 12.22 -0.47 4.39
CA LYS A 200 13.42 -0.71 5.21
C LYS A 200 14.70 -0.12 4.60
N ASP A 201 14.86 -0.20 3.28
CA ASP A 201 16.07 0.32 2.64
C ASP A 201 16.11 1.85 2.65
N TRP A 202 14.96 2.52 2.47
CA TRP A 202 14.82 3.97 2.64
C TRP A 202 15.04 4.38 4.09
N HIS A 203 14.49 3.61 5.05
CA HIS A 203 14.74 3.80 6.46
C HIS A 203 16.24 3.77 6.76
N ASP A 204 16.90 2.65 6.46
CA ASP A 204 18.32 2.44 6.80
C ASP A 204 19.21 3.49 6.10
N TYR A 205 18.98 3.76 4.81
CA TYR A 205 19.74 4.75 4.05
C TYR A 205 19.58 6.20 4.57
N LEU A 206 18.33 6.61 4.88
CA LEU A 206 18.07 7.99 5.30
C LEU A 206 18.43 8.24 6.76
N LEU A 207 18.35 7.22 7.62
CA LEU A 207 18.75 7.35 9.01
C LEU A 207 20.26 7.43 9.17
N ASP A 208 21.02 6.66 8.37
CA ASP A 208 22.47 6.68 8.41
C ASP A 208 23.09 7.98 7.85
N SER A 209 22.30 8.80 7.12
CA SER A 209 22.80 10.04 6.53
C SER A 209 22.84 11.18 7.56
N PRO A 210 24.03 11.72 7.91
CA PRO A 210 24.13 12.78 8.90
C PRO A 210 23.50 14.09 8.40
N VAL A 211 23.61 14.36 7.10
CA VAL A 211 23.13 15.62 6.47
C VAL A 211 21.61 15.75 6.56
N MET A 212 20.90 14.62 6.62
CA MET A 212 19.44 14.57 6.73
C MET A 212 18.88 15.14 8.03
N TRP A 213 19.64 14.98 9.12
CA TRP A 213 19.16 15.24 10.48
C TRP A 213 19.95 16.33 11.18
N GLN A 214 21.02 16.85 10.58
CA GLN A 214 21.85 17.93 11.15
C GLN A 214 21.01 19.14 11.57
N ASP A 215 20.09 19.57 10.70
CA ASP A 215 19.21 20.71 10.90
C ASP A 215 17.75 20.27 11.06
N ILE A 216 17.21 20.46 12.26
CA ILE A 216 15.80 20.19 12.55
C ILE A 216 15.08 21.47 12.94
N HIS A 217 14.00 21.76 12.22
CA HIS A 217 13.03 22.81 12.55
C HIS A 217 11.75 22.15 13.07
N LEU A 218 11.35 22.48 14.29
CA LEU A 218 10.13 21.98 14.94
C LEU A 218 9.13 23.11 15.17
N ASP A 219 8.06 23.12 14.39
CA ASP A 219 6.93 24.05 14.55
C ASP A 219 5.96 23.62 15.66
N ASP A 220 5.70 22.31 15.83
CA ASP A 220 4.88 21.76 16.94
C ASP A 220 5.62 20.61 17.66
N PRO A 221 6.23 20.87 18.84
CA PRO A 221 7.33 20.05 19.32
C PRO A 221 7.02 18.60 19.75
N PRO A 222 5.95 18.30 20.54
CA PRO A 222 5.96 17.06 21.32
C PRO A 222 5.77 15.80 20.47
N SER A 223 4.82 15.77 19.53
CA SER A 223 4.50 14.56 18.77
C SER A 223 5.61 14.14 17.79
N LEU A 224 6.33 15.11 17.22
CA LEU A 224 7.46 14.86 16.32
C LEU A 224 8.71 14.47 17.11
N LEU A 225 8.97 15.08 18.27
CA LEU A 225 10.10 14.72 19.14
C LEU A 225 10.09 13.26 19.56
N ASP A 226 8.93 12.70 19.88
CA ASP A 226 8.84 11.28 20.25
C ASP A 226 9.21 10.35 19.09
N LYS A 227 8.95 10.79 17.84
CA LYS A 227 9.27 10.01 16.63
C LYS A 227 10.74 10.12 16.24
N ILE A 228 11.34 11.31 16.38
CA ILE A 228 12.75 11.55 16.02
C ILE A 228 13.72 11.29 17.16
N GLY A 229 13.25 11.20 18.40
CA GLY A 229 14.07 11.20 19.60
C GLY A 229 15.17 10.15 19.59
N VAL A 230 14.80 8.89 19.35
CA VAL A 230 15.74 7.76 19.31
C VAL A 230 16.57 7.75 18.03
N ILE A 231 15.98 8.20 16.94
CA ILE A 231 16.47 8.03 15.58
C ILE A 231 17.52 9.07 15.21
N ALA A 232 17.26 10.33 15.54
CA ALA A 232 18.05 11.47 15.09
C ALA A 232 19.10 11.92 16.12
N SER A 233 19.08 11.39 17.35
CA SER A 233 19.93 11.84 18.46
C SER A 233 21.43 11.88 18.14
N GLN A 234 21.89 10.99 17.26
CA GLN A 234 23.30 10.88 16.87
C GLN A 234 23.73 11.88 15.78
N HIS A 235 22.77 12.38 14.99
CA HIS A 235 23.05 13.19 13.81
C HIS A 235 22.65 14.65 13.96
N VAL A 236 21.76 14.98 14.90
CA VAL A 236 21.28 16.35 15.11
C VAL A 236 22.37 17.24 15.69
N ARG A 237 22.62 18.35 15.00
CA ARG A 237 23.58 19.39 15.43
C ARG A 237 22.86 20.69 15.76
N ARG A 238 21.81 21.05 15.05
CA ARG A 238 21.08 22.32 15.25
C ARG A 238 19.59 22.07 15.33
N LEU A 239 18.99 22.59 16.40
CA LEU A 239 17.56 22.49 16.65
C LEU A 239 16.94 23.89 16.71
N THR A 240 15.94 24.13 15.87
CA THR A 240 15.19 25.38 15.86
C THR A 240 13.76 25.10 16.34
N LEU A 241 13.34 25.80 17.40
CA LEU A 241 12.04 25.65 18.02
C LEU A 241 11.15 26.86 17.68
N THR A 242 10.15 26.65 16.84
CA THR A 242 9.20 27.66 16.36
C THR A 242 7.86 27.46 17.07
N GLY A 243 7.82 27.60 18.40
CA GLY A 243 6.60 27.41 19.19
C GLY A 243 6.64 28.04 20.59
N SER A 244 5.51 28.62 21.04
CA SER A 244 5.48 29.51 22.20
C SER A 244 5.17 28.85 23.54
N ARG A 245 4.70 27.60 23.60
CA ARG A 245 3.96 27.10 24.80
C ARG A 245 4.51 25.86 25.53
N ARG A 246 5.37 25.01 24.95
CA ARG A 246 5.80 23.72 25.58
C ARG A 246 7.30 23.44 25.61
N ASN A 247 8.11 24.48 25.77
CA ASN A 247 9.58 24.34 25.69
C ASN A 247 10.20 23.47 26.80
N GLN A 248 9.55 23.37 27.97
CA GLN A 248 10.09 22.55 29.07
C GLN A 248 9.98 21.05 28.77
N ASP A 249 8.83 20.62 28.24
CA ASP A 249 8.59 19.22 27.89
C ASP A 249 9.54 18.77 26.77
N VAL A 250 9.83 19.67 25.83
CA VAL A 250 10.82 19.46 24.77
C VAL A 250 12.20 19.22 25.35
N LEU A 251 12.67 20.11 26.22
CA LEU A 251 13.98 20.00 26.83
C LEU A 251 14.10 18.71 27.65
N ASN A 252 13.09 18.36 28.44
CA ASN A 252 13.06 17.10 29.19
C ASN A 252 13.21 15.88 28.27
N ARG A 253 12.47 15.86 27.15
CA ARG A 253 12.58 14.79 26.15
C ARG A 253 13.94 14.74 25.47
N LEU A 254 14.56 15.89 25.19
CA LEU A 254 15.93 15.91 24.64
C LEU A 254 16.94 15.27 25.59
N VAL A 255 16.75 15.42 26.91
CA VAL A 255 17.56 14.72 27.93
C VAL A 255 17.28 13.23 27.91
N GLU A 256 16.00 12.83 27.89
CA GLU A 256 15.58 11.43 27.84
C GLU A 256 16.16 10.71 26.62
N PHE A 257 16.19 11.37 25.46
CA PHE A 257 16.71 10.83 24.21
C PHE A 257 18.23 10.98 24.04
N ASN A 258 18.93 11.57 25.02
CA ASN A 258 20.39 11.72 25.05
C ASN A 258 21.01 12.34 23.77
N TRP A 259 20.54 13.52 23.37
CA TRP A 259 21.07 14.24 22.21
C TRP A 259 22.44 14.88 22.52
N CYS A 260 23.48 14.06 22.59
CA CYS A 260 24.83 14.43 23.01
C CYS A 260 25.61 15.27 21.97
N HIS A 261 25.09 15.37 20.76
CA HIS A 261 25.75 15.96 19.59
C HIS A 261 25.22 17.33 19.19
N LEU A 262 24.27 17.85 19.96
CA LEU A 262 23.60 19.13 19.71
C LEU A 262 24.53 20.32 20.00
N GLU A 263 24.76 21.16 18.99
CA GLU A 263 25.64 22.32 19.02
C GLU A 263 24.89 23.64 19.22
N SER A 264 23.62 23.74 18.78
CA SER A 264 22.83 24.96 18.97
C SER A 264 21.33 24.73 19.09
N ILE A 265 20.68 25.55 19.91
CA ILE A 265 19.23 25.64 20.03
C ILE A 265 18.78 27.07 19.75
N SER A 266 17.94 27.28 18.74
CA SER A 266 17.46 28.61 18.37
C SER A 266 15.94 28.74 18.50
N LYS A 267 15.48 29.94 18.88
CA LYS A 267 14.07 30.36 18.75
C LYS A 267 13.99 31.55 17.80
N PRO A 268 12.89 31.70 17.05
CA PRO A 268 12.73 32.75 16.04
C PRO A 268 12.89 34.18 16.58
N SER A 269 12.85 34.39 17.90
CA SER A 269 13.00 35.71 18.54
C SER A 269 14.21 35.83 19.49
N ARG A 270 15.07 34.81 19.65
CA ARG A 270 16.33 34.84 20.43
C ARG A 270 17.13 33.55 20.21
N ILE A 271 18.43 33.66 19.90
CA ILE A 271 19.35 32.51 19.95
C ILE A 271 19.53 32.14 21.42
N LEU A 272 19.13 30.93 21.80
CA LEU A 272 19.33 30.37 23.13
C LEU A 272 20.55 29.45 23.07
N VAL A 273 21.73 30.07 23.00
CA VAL A 273 23.03 29.49 23.33
C VAL A 273 23.64 28.51 22.29
N SER A 274 24.94 28.71 22.00
CA SER A 274 25.80 27.70 21.37
C SER A 274 26.33 26.77 22.47
N ILE A 275 26.07 25.48 22.35
CA ILE A 275 26.44 24.47 23.33
C ILE A 275 27.72 23.79 22.81
N ASP A 276 28.81 23.92 23.55
CA ASP A 276 30.10 23.28 23.25
C ASP A 276 29.98 21.73 23.36
N PRO A 277 30.79 20.89 22.67
CA PRO A 277 30.62 19.43 22.63
C PRO A 277 30.78 18.71 23.99
N HIS A 278 31.42 19.33 24.98
CA HIS A 278 31.46 18.86 26.38
C HIS A 278 30.37 19.49 27.27
N GLY A 279 29.55 20.35 26.69
CA GLY A 279 28.63 21.25 27.35
C GLY A 279 27.23 20.71 27.53
N VAL A 280 26.76 19.64 26.86
CA VAL A 280 25.35 19.21 26.97
C VAL A 280 24.98 18.85 28.42
N VAL A 281 25.85 18.14 29.15
CA VAL A 281 25.62 17.80 30.57
C VAL A 281 25.69 19.05 31.48
N CYS A 282 26.65 19.95 31.23
CA CYS A 282 26.78 21.20 31.98
C CYS A 282 25.67 22.21 31.65
N PHE A 283 25.15 22.21 30.43
CA PHE A 283 24.16 23.15 29.94
C PHE A 283 22.76 22.75 30.43
N ILE A 284 22.47 21.46 30.45
CA ILE A 284 21.24 20.92 31.06
C ILE A 284 21.25 21.15 32.58
N SER A 285 22.37 20.91 33.28
CA SER A 285 22.44 21.19 34.74
C SER A 285 22.31 22.68 35.05
N THR A 286 22.87 23.56 34.20
CA THR A 286 22.80 25.01 34.37
C THR A 286 21.43 25.58 34.03
N ILE A 287 20.71 25.00 33.05
CA ILE A 287 19.31 25.37 32.75
C ILE A 287 18.37 24.92 33.87
N ILE A 288 18.56 23.71 34.43
CA ILE A 288 17.78 23.23 35.58
C ILE A 288 17.98 24.16 36.79
N LEU A 289 19.23 24.57 37.08
CA LEU A 289 19.55 25.49 38.17
C LEU A 289 19.01 26.92 37.93
N ASN A 290 19.08 27.43 36.69
CA ASN A 290 18.57 28.77 36.38
C ASN A 290 17.04 28.86 36.32
N LEU A 291 16.35 27.78 35.94
CA LEU A 291 14.88 27.74 35.94
C LEU A 291 14.29 27.61 37.35
N LEU A 292 14.98 26.92 38.27
CA LEU A 292 14.62 26.89 39.71
C LEU A 292 14.73 28.28 40.36
N ASN A 293 15.75 29.07 39.99
CA ASN A 293 15.88 30.45 40.47
C ASN A 293 14.85 31.43 39.87
N TRP A 294 14.29 31.12 38.71
CA TRP A 294 13.29 31.98 38.05
C TRP A 294 11.92 31.98 38.74
N GLN A 295 11.60 30.98 39.57
CA GLN A 295 10.38 30.97 40.38
C GLN A 295 10.46 31.88 41.63
N ILE A 296 11.64 32.38 42.00
CA ILE A 296 11.84 33.16 43.25
C ILE A 296 11.61 34.67 43.06
N HIS A 297 11.49 35.16 41.82
CA HIS A 297 11.20 36.58 41.55
C HIS A 297 9.79 36.79 40.98
N LYS A 298 8.78 36.66 41.85
CA LYS A 298 7.50 37.34 41.61
C LYS A 298 7.69 38.86 41.86
N PRO A 299 7.29 39.75 40.93
CA PRO A 299 7.37 41.18 41.17
C PRO A 299 6.35 41.60 42.24
N VAL A 300 6.82 42.29 43.27
CA VAL A 300 5.97 42.97 44.26
C VAL A 300 5.17 44.06 43.55
N LEU A 301 3.85 43.91 43.51
CA LEU A 301 2.91 44.93 43.04
C LEU A 301 3.07 46.22 43.88
N LYS A 302 3.64 47.27 43.29
CA LYS A 302 3.57 48.65 43.83
C LYS A 302 2.28 49.32 43.34
N ILE A 303 1.35 49.56 44.24
CA ILE A 303 0.14 50.37 44.01
C ILE A 303 0.53 51.85 44.13
N PRO A 304 0.24 52.73 43.14
CA PRO A 304 0.55 54.15 43.25
C PRO A 304 -0.48 54.91 44.09
N ALA A 305 0.01 55.79 44.95
CA ALA A 305 -0.77 56.65 45.85
C ALA A 305 -1.48 57.80 45.13
N LYS A 306 -2.66 58.15 45.64
CA LYS A 306 -3.60 59.19 45.18
C LYS A 306 -2.94 60.57 44.97
N GLN A 307 -3.27 61.24 43.86
CA GLN A 307 -3.12 62.69 43.72
C GLN A 307 -4.20 63.39 44.56
N LYS A 308 -3.76 64.33 45.41
CA LYS A 308 -4.61 65.29 46.13
C LYS A 308 -5.05 66.38 45.16
N VAL A 309 -6.32 66.75 45.22
CA VAL A 309 -6.81 68.13 45.01
C VAL A 309 -7.05 68.70 46.40
#